data_AF-A0A854WFX1-F1
#
_entry.id   AF-A0A854WFX1-F1
#
_cell.length_a   1.000
_cell.length_b   1.000
_cell.length_c   1.000
_cell.angle_alpha   90.00
_cell.angle_beta   90.00
_cell.angle_gamma   90.00
#
_symmetry.space_group_name_H-M   'P 1'
#
loop_
_entity.id
_entity.type
_entity.pdbx_description
1 polymer ?
#
loop_
_entity_poly.entity_id
_entity_poly.type
_entity_poly.pdbx_seq_one_letter_code
_entity_poly.pdbx_strand_id
1 'polypeptide(L)'
;MTTTSEILNYANSLTDTFVTVPTNQWGSQCIVLVDKIVQHFTDKNVSYTNAIDALKKAKSNGFSMELDGPGKAPKATAFYVIDTSSQGNPFGHIGMATQDSDGTEIIGLEANVEGFTDTNEDGVNDQYQVGGPVRAVKRDWYADGSLFVSGTNIKIGKVIGWFYLPTDKKGEPMGVKNVNGDIYSNLITSSRPEIFGSWGERDIKSIKYIVLHGTYGLSVQSAVNAWTSGRDASASYIVHEKEIVGCVGENFIAWHCGGTGQITNENSIGIEHVNQTLNGAKSTFSPQTVETGAKLVAEICKRLGIVPSRKTIVGHKEASSTECPQSMNLDAYVEKVKQYYNGKTSSQTKQETPKTALNQPNKQPSARIIVFDEDIDNFKKDQNWLFNFDRGTYNYIANTEELKFIKKQYPDIQTEHVSKKYPAHVRYIEGFNLVNLDK
;
A
#
# COMPACT_ATOMS: atom_id res chain seq x y z
N MET A 1 10.23 10.75 15.28
CA MET A 1 10.38 11.72 14.17
C MET A 1 9.52 11.21 13.04
N THR A 2 9.48 11.90 11.90
CA THR A 2 8.74 11.41 10.73
C THR A 2 9.43 10.19 10.13
N THR A 3 8.66 9.14 9.83
CA THR A 3 9.15 7.94 9.13
C THR A 3 9.02 8.07 7.62
N THR A 4 9.83 7.30 6.89
CA THR A 4 9.76 7.22 5.41
C THR A 4 8.35 6.87 4.92
N SER A 5 7.64 5.94 5.58
CA SER A 5 6.32 5.50 5.12
C SER A 5 5.18 6.45 5.49
N GLU A 6 5.29 7.28 6.53
CA GLU A 6 4.37 8.41 6.71
C GLU A 6 4.50 9.40 5.54
N ILE A 7 5.74 9.73 5.13
CA ILE A 7 5.99 10.63 3.98
C ILE A 7 5.44 10.04 2.69
N LEU A 8 5.71 8.76 2.40
CA LEU A 8 5.16 8.08 1.22
C LEU A 8 3.63 8.05 1.24
N ASN A 9 3.01 7.68 2.37
CA ASN A 9 1.56 7.59 2.47
C ASN A 9 0.90 8.95 2.31
N TYR A 10 1.45 10.01 2.92
CA TYR A 10 0.93 11.37 2.74
C TYR A 10 1.11 11.85 1.30
N ALA A 11 2.30 11.72 0.72
CA ALA A 11 2.55 12.15 -0.66
C ALA A 11 1.66 11.39 -1.66
N ASN A 12 1.54 10.06 -1.53
CA ASN A 12 0.64 9.26 -2.36
C ASN A 12 -0.84 9.67 -2.20
N SER A 13 -1.26 10.14 -1.01
CA SER A 13 -2.62 10.67 -0.81
C SER A 13 -2.90 12.01 -1.51
N LEU A 14 -1.87 12.65 -2.08
CA LEU A 14 -2.01 13.85 -2.90
C LEU A 14 -2.17 13.54 -4.40
N THR A 15 -1.97 12.28 -4.83
CA THR A 15 -2.07 11.87 -6.25
C THR A 15 -3.44 12.21 -6.83
N ASP A 16 -3.44 12.72 -8.06
CA ASP A 16 -4.58 13.25 -8.81
C ASP A 16 -5.32 14.43 -8.16
N THR A 17 -4.76 15.02 -7.10
CA THR A 17 -5.27 16.26 -6.47
C THR A 17 -4.47 17.49 -6.89
N PHE A 18 -5.12 18.66 -6.88
CA PHE A 18 -4.43 19.96 -6.90
C PHE A 18 -4.00 20.33 -5.49
N VAL A 19 -2.71 20.66 -5.32
CA VAL A 19 -2.11 20.97 -4.01
C VAL A 19 -1.86 22.47 -3.83
N THR A 20 -2.09 22.98 -2.62
CA THR A 20 -1.86 24.39 -2.26
C THR A 20 -1.20 24.53 -0.90
N VAL A 21 -0.38 25.57 -0.72
CA VAL A 21 0.24 25.95 0.57
C VAL A 21 -0.01 27.44 0.85
N PRO A 22 -0.12 27.89 2.11
CA PRO A 22 -0.35 29.31 2.43
C PRO A 22 0.75 30.28 1.95
N THR A 23 1.88 29.72 1.53
CA THR A 23 3.12 30.42 1.17
C THR A 23 3.40 30.44 -0.34
N ASN A 24 2.46 29.97 -1.18
CA ASN A 24 2.54 30.07 -2.63
C ASN A 24 1.13 30.29 -3.22
N GLN A 25 0.97 31.40 -3.95
CA GLN A 25 -0.30 31.84 -4.53
C GLN A 25 -0.60 31.26 -5.93
N TRP A 26 0.37 30.62 -6.59
CA TRP A 26 0.29 30.17 -7.99
C TRP A 26 -0.22 28.72 -8.15
N GLY A 27 -0.96 28.23 -7.16
CA GLY A 27 -1.61 26.92 -7.18
C GLY A 27 -0.66 25.72 -7.12
N SER A 28 -1.05 24.66 -7.84
CA SER A 28 -0.47 23.32 -7.79
C SER A 28 0.80 23.20 -8.65
N GLN A 29 1.83 23.98 -8.29
CA GLN A 29 3.14 23.94 -8.94
C GLN A 29 3.99 22.76 -8.44
N CYS A 30 4.98 22.35 -9.23
CA CYS A 30 5.89 21.24 -8.87
C CYS A 30 6.56 21.43 -7.49
N ILE A 31 7.03 22.64 -7.19
CA ILE A 31 7.59 22.98 -5.87
C ILE A 31 6.54 23.02 -4.76
N VAL A 32 5.25 23.24 -5.07
CA VAL A 32 4.16 23.30 -4.07
C VAL A 32 3.79 21.91 -3.56
N LEU A 33 3.88 20.86 -4.38
CA LEU A 33 3.82 19.47 -3.91
C LEU A 33 4.90 19.21 -2.84
N VAL A 34 6.14 19.61 -3.12
CA VAL A 34 7.25 19.43 -2.18
C VAL A 34 7.08 20.29 -0.93
N ASP A 35 6.68 21.56 -1.08
CA ASP A 35 6.42 22.46 0.04
C ASP A 35 5.25 21.98 0.93
N LYS A 36 4.21 21.38 0.34
CA LYS A 36 3.09 20.75 1.05
C LYS A 36 3.57 19.61 1.94
N ILE A 37 4.43 18.73 1.41
CA ILE A 37 4.99 17.59 2.16
C ILE A 37 5.98 18.08 3.23
N VAL A 38 6.84 19.07 2.92
CA VAL A 38 7.78 19.68 3.87
C VAL A 38 7.04 20.31 5.06
N GLN A 39 5.98 21.11 4.81
CA GLN A 39 5.18 21.78 5.84
C GLN A 39 4.29 20.81 6.64
N HIS A 40 3.94 19.64 6.09
CA HIS A 40 3.18 18.63 6.82
C HIS A 40 4.02 17.90 7.88
N PHE A 41 5.33 17.75 7.65
CA PHE A 41 6.22 16.94 8.48
C PHE A 41 7.31 17.72 9.21
N THR A 42 7.48 19.02 8.95
CA THR A 42 8.48 19.86 9.61
C THR A 42 7.93 21.26 9.91
N ASP A 43 8.62 21.99 10.79
CA ASP A 43 8.38 23.42 11.02
C ASP A 43 8.99 24.31 9.92
N LYS A 44 9.38 23.73 8.78
CA LYS A 44 10.08 24.40 7.67
C LYS A 44 9.18 24.50 6.43
N ASN A 45 9.69 25.20 5.43
CA ASN A 45 9.09 25.30 4.10
C ASN A 45 10.17 25.35 3.02
N VAL A 46 9.81 25.09 1.76
CA VAL A 46 10.62 25.37 0.57
C VAL A 46 10.03 26.50 -0.29
N SER A 47 9.24 27.38 0.32
CA SER A 47 8.52 28.48 -0.34
C SER A 47 9.45 29.55 -0.94
N TYR A 48 8.91 30.34 -1.87
CA TYR A 48 9.63 31.39 -2.61
C TYR A 48 10.94 30.91 -3.24
N THR A 49 10.97 29.66 -3.68
CA THR A 49 12.13 28.96 -4.24
C THR A 49 11.71 28.35 -5.56
N ASN A 50 12.48 28.55 -6.63
CA ASN A 50 12.29 27.82 -7.88
C ASN A 50 12.74 26.37 -7.69
N ALA A 51 12.22 25.42 -8.47
CA ALA A 51 12.57 24.01 -8.34
C ALA A 51 14.09 23.78 -8.41
N ILE A 52 14.80 24.47 -9.32
CA ILE A 52 16.26 24.44 -9.45
C ILE A 52 17.02 24.84 -8.16
N ASP A 53 16.50 25.79 -7.38
CA ASP A 53 17.12 26.26 -6.12
C ASP A 53 16.79 25.35 -4.91
N ALA A 54 15.94 24.33 -5.06
CA ALA A 54 15.42 23.56 -3.94
C ALA A 54 16.50 22.83 -3.12
N LEU A 55 17.60 22.36 -3.74
CA LEU A 55 18.73 21.77 -3.00
C LEU A 55 19.41 22.77 -2.06
N LYS A 56 19.55 24.03 -2.50
CA LYS A 56 20.14 25.13 -1.72
C LYS A 56 19.22 25.56 -0.57
N LYS A 57 17.90 25.60 -0.81
CA LYS A 57 16.88 25.83 0.24
C LYS A 57 16.83 24.68 1.25
N ALA A 58 16.82 23.43 0.79
CA ALA A 58 16.88 22.24 1.65
C ALA A 58 18.13 22.24 2.56
N LYS A 59 19.31 22.56 1.99
CA LYS A 59 20.55 22.74 2.76
C LYS A 59 20.42 23.84 3.82
N SER A 60 19.76 24.96 3.51
CA SER A 60 19.52 26.04 4.48
C SER A 60 18.53 25.65 5.60
N ASN A 61 17.61 24.73 5.33
CA ASN A 61 16.71 24.13 6.33
C ASN A 61 17.40 23.04 7.20
N GLY A 62 18.66 22.70 6.91
CA GLY A 62 19.39 21.62 7.61
C GLY A 62 19.06 20.21 7.13
N PHE A 63 18.38 20.07 5.99
CA PHE A 63 18.02 18.77 5.41
C PHE A 63 19.24 18.07 4.80
N SER A 64 19.27 16.74 4.87
CA SER A 64 20.32 15.95 4.21
C SER A 64 20.07 15.93 2.70
N MET A 65 21.06 16.38 1.93
CA MET A 65 21.05 16.39 0.47
C MET A 65 22.21 15.58 -0.10
N GLU A 66 22.06 15.12 -1.33
CA GLU A 66 23.08 14.47 -2.12
C GLU A 66 23.02 14.96 -3.57
N LEU A 67 24.19 15.19 -4.18
CA LEU A 67 24.31 15.53 -5.59
C LEU A 67 24.41 14.25 -6.43
N ASP A 68 23.85 14.33 -7.65
CA ASP A 68 23.94 13.30 -8.69
C ASP A 68 25.41 12.91 -8.99
N GLY A 69 25.63 11.68 -9.43
CA GLY A 69 26.93 11.17 -9.83
C GLY A 69 27.04 9.63 -9.86
N PRO A 70 28.18 9.09 -10.34
CA PRO A 70 28.35 7.66 -10.56
C PRO A 70 28.10 6.80 -9.32
N GLY A 71 27.30 5.74 -9.48
CA GLY A 71 26.97 4.79 -8.41
C GLY A 71 25.95 5.30 -7.37
N LYS A 72 25.30 6.44 -7.63
CA LYS A 72 24.28 7.02 -6.75
C LYS A 72 22.89 6.90 -7.39
N ALA A 73 21.87 6.79 -6.55
CA ALA A 73 20.48 6.81 -6.98
C ALA A 73 19.58 7.36 -5.85
N PRO A 74 18.53 8.14 -6.18
CA PRO A 74 17.56 8.59 -5.18
C PRO A 74 16.87 7.39 -4.53
N LYS A 75 16.61 7.49 -3.23
CA LYS A 75 15.89 6.48 -2.45
C LYS A 75 14.46 6.92 -2.18
N ALA A 76 13.60 6.02 -1.71
CA ALA A 76 12.22 6.39 -1.38
C ALA A 76 12.19 7.62 -0.45
N THR A 77 11.31 8.58 -0.73
CA THR A 77 11.21 9.94 -0.14
C THR A 77 12.32 10.94 -0.49
N ALA A 78 13.19 10.62 -1.45
CA ALA A 78 14.10 11.60 -2.06
C ALA A 78 13.33 12.62 -2.90
N PHE A 79 13.42 13.90 -2.54
CA PHE A 79 12.95 15.01 -3.37
C PHE A 79 14.00 15.30 -4.45
N TYR A 80 13.80 14.79 -5.66
CA TYR A 80 14.75 14.89 -6.76
C TYR A 80 14.55 16.17 -7.56
N VAL A 81 15.65 16.88 -7.82
CA VAL A 81 15.66 18.17 -8.51
C VAL A 81 16.23 18.01 -9.91
N ILE A 82 15.53 18.58 -10.89
CA ILE A 82 15.82 18.50 -12.32
C ILE A 82 16.16 19.90 -12.83
N ASP A 83 17.31 20.01 -13.50
CA ASP A 83 17.65 21.14 -14.35
C ASP A 83 16.97 21.00 -15.72
N THR A 84 16.03 21.92 -15.98
CA THR A 84 15.25 22.02 -17.22
C THR A 84 15.71 23.18 -18.11
N SER A 85 16.81 23.88 -17.76
CA SER A 85 17.33 25.04 -18.50
C SER A 85 17.69 24.71 -19.95
N SER A 86 18.24 23.51 -20.17
CA SER A 86 18.53 22.94 -21.50
C SER A 86 17.28 22.71 -22.37
N GLN A 87 16.08 22.72 -21.79
CA GLN A 87 14.79 22.64 -22.48
C GLN A 87 14.07 24.00 -22.53
N GLY A 88 14.77 25.10 -22.25
CA GLY A 88 14.22 26.47 -22.30
C GLY A 88 13.47 26.93 -21.04
N ASN A 89 13.35 26.10 -20.01
CA ASN A 89 12.73 26.46 -18.73
C ASN A 89 13.81 26.74 -17.65
N PRO A 90 14.06 28.00 -17.25
CA PRO A 90 15.11 28.33 -16.28
C PRO A 90 14.74 28.03 -14.83
N PHE A 91 13.50 27.64 -14.53
CA PHE A 91 13.01 27.45 -13.15
C PHE A 91 13.30 26.05 -12.58
N GLY A 92 13.72 25.11 -13.42
CA GLY A 92 13.89 23.70 -13.05
C GLY A 92 12.56 22.94 -12.97
N HIS A 93 12.64 21.69 -12.50
CA HIS A 93 11.49 20.87 -12.12
C HIS A 93 11.84 20.00 -10.91
N ILE A 94 10.84 19.50 -10.18
CA ILE A 94 11.04 18.76 -8.94
C ILE A 94 9.91 17.75 -8.69
N GLY A 95 10.29 16.58 -8.17
CA GLY A 95 9.36 15.54 -7.71
C GLY A 95 9.84 14.86 -6.44
N MET A 96 9.11 13.85 -5.98
CA MET A 96 9.51 12.97 -4.88
C MET A 96 9.49 11.51 -5.32
N ALA A 97 10.61 10.79 -5.13
CA ALA A 97 10.69 9.36 -5.43
C ALA A 97 9.82 8.57 -4.45
N THR A 98 8.93 7.72 -4.97
CA THR A 98 8.02 6.89 -4.14
C THR A 98 8.62 5.53 -3.78
N GLN A 99 9.69 5.14 -4.47
CA GLN A 99 10.48 3.93 -4.24
C GLN A 99 11.97 4.23 -4.39
N ASP A 100 12.81 3.24 -4.08
CA ASP A 100 14.23 3.31 -4.41
C ASP A 100 14.45 3.22 -5.93
N SER A 101 15.25 4.14 -6.46
CA SER A 101 15.85 4.00 -7.79
C SER A 101 17.03 3.03 -7.76
N ASP A 102 17.19 2.29 -8.84
CA ASP A 102 18.33 1.40 -9.14
C ASP A 102 19.46 2.08 -9.93
N GLY A 103 19.25 3.33 -10.37
CA GLY A 103 20.15 4.06 -11.28
C GLY A 103 19.73 4.09 -12.74
N THR A 104 18.59 3.48 -13.11
CA THR A 104 18.07 3.43 -14.49
C THR A 104 16.66 4.03 -14.65
N GLU A 105 15.87 4.05 -13.59
CA GLU A 105 14.56 4.70 -13.56
C GLU A 105 14.34 5.52 -12.29
N ILE A 106 13.48 6.54 -12.37
CA ILE A 106 12.90 7.20 -11.20
C ILE A 106 11.37 7.06 -11.30
N ILE A 107 10.79 6.40 -10.30
CA ILE A 107 9.34 6.32 -10.10
C ILE A 107 8.99 7.21 -8.90
N GLY A 108 8.01 8.09 -9.08
CA GLY A 108 7.74 9.16 -8.12
C GLY A 108 6.43 9.90 -8.35
N LEU A 109 6.32 11.04 -7.67
CA LEU A 109 5.22 12.00 -7.78
C LEU A 109 5.76 13.36 -8.19
N GLU A 110 5.13 13.95 -9.20
CA GLU A 110 5.41 15.31 -9.68
C GLU A 110 4.07 16.05 -9.87
N ALA A 111 4.01 17.34 -9.56
CA ALA A 111 2.86 18.19 -9.89
C ALA A 111 3.18 19.08 -11.09
N ASN A 112 2.16 19.45 -11.85
CA ASN A 112 2.26 20.27 -13.06
C ASN A 112 3.16 19.63 -14.14
N VAL A 113 2.68 18.53 -14.74
CA VAL A 113 3.40 17.75 -15.77
C VAL A 113 2.63 17.62 -17.10
N GLU A 114 1.43 18.20 -17.15
CA GLU A 114 0.47 18.14 -18.25
C GLU A 114 0.90 18.91 -19.51
N GLY A 115 1.80 19.90 -19.39
CA GLY A 115 2.36 20.65 -20.51
C GLY A 115 1.69 22.03 -20.72
N PHE A 116 1.01 22.21 -21.85
CA PHE A 116 0.24 23.41 -22.15
C PHE A 116 -1.26 23.07 -22.20
N THR A 117 -2.05 23.79 -21.40
CA THR A 117 -3.51 23.75 -21.40
C THR A 117 -4.03 25.18 -21.22
N ASP A 118 -5.03 25.54 -22.00
CA ASP A 118 -5.77 26.80 -21.91
C ASP A 118 -7.26 26.43 -21.90
N THR A 119 -7.73 26.08 -20.70
CA THR A 119 -9.09 25.59 -20.43
C THR A 119 -10.05 26.76 -20.15
N ASN A 120 -9.49 27.96 -19.94
CA ASN A 120 -10.23 29.18 -19.62
C ASN A 120 -10.38 30.13 -20.83
N GLU A 121 -9.66 29.86 -21.92
CA GLU A 121 -9.65 30.58 -23.21
C GLU A 121 -9.10 32.03 -23.15
N ASP A 122 -8.27 32.37 -22.15
CA ASP A 122 -7.61 33.69 -22.06
C ASP A 122 -6.29 33.82 -22.86
N GLY A 123 -5.80 32.73 -23.46
CA GLY A 123 -4.56 32.70 -24.22
C GLY A 123 -3.29 32.50 -23.37
N VAL A 124 -3.43 32.28 -22.07
CA VAL A 124 -2.35 31.93 -21.13
C VAL A 124 -2.43 30.43 -20.84
N ASN A 125 -1.27 29.83 -20.52
CA ASN A 125 -1.23 28.46 -20.03
C ASN A 125 -1.78 28.43 -18.58
N ASP A 126 -2.87 27.70 -18.33
CA ASP A 126 -3.43 27.43 -16.98
C ASP A 126 -2.32 27.00 -16.01
N GLN A 127 -1.35 26.25 -16.52
CA GLN A 127 -0.23 25.71 -15.77
C GLN A 127 0.70 26.77 -15.17
N TYR A 128 0.69 28.02 -15.68
CA TYR A 128 1.36 29.18 -15.08
C TYR A 128 0.47 29.96 -14.10
N GLN A 129 -0.86 29.79 -14.17
CA GLN A 129 -1.83 30.51 -13.34
C GLN A 129 -2.23 29.71 -12.09
N VAL A 130 -2.55 28.43 -12.25
CA VAL A 130 -3.05 27.52 -11.20
C VAL A 130 -2.26 26.22 -11.05
N GLY A 131 -1.33 25.93 -11.96
CA GLY A 131 -0.53 24.70 -11.94
C GLY A 131 -1.33 23.46 -12.35
N GLY A 132 -0.80 22.26 -12.08
CA GLY A 132 -1.41 20.99 -12.45
C GLY A 132 -1.46 20.01 -11.29
N PRO A 133 -2.37 19.02 -11.32
CA PRO A 133 -2.50 18.06 -10.24
C PRO A 133 -1.22 17.22 -10.08
N VAL A 134 -1.09 16.57 -8.93
CA VAL A 134 0.00 15.62 -8.66
C VAL A 134 -0.23 14.36 -9.49
N ARG A 135 0.77 13.88 -10.22
CA ARG A 135 0.72 12.63 -10.97
C ARG A 135 1.76 11.63 -10.49
N ALA A 136 1.39 10.36 -10.49
CA ALA A 136 2.36 9.27 -10.51
C ALA A 136 3.12 9.31 -11.84
N VAL A 137 4.45 9.28 -11.77
CA VAL A 137 5.33 9.36 -12.94
C VAL A 137 6.34 8.22 -12.93
N LYS A 138 6.63 7.69 -14.12
CA LYS A 138 7.87 6.93 -14.40
C LYS A 138 8.74 7.75 -15.33
N ARG A 139 10.00 7.89 -14.97
CA ARG A 139 11.03 8.65 -15.69
C ARG A 139 12.20 7.72 -16.02
N ASP A 140 12.57 7.62 -17.29
CA ASP A 140 13.76 6.86 -17.71
C ASP A 140 14.99 7.74 -17.45
N TRP A 141 16.00 7.19 -16.74
CA TRP A 141 17.12 7.95 -16.18
C TRP A 141 18.46 7.37 -16.64
N TYR A 142 19.35 8.23 -17.13
CA TYR A 142 20.60 7.84 -17.76
C TYR A 142 21.82 8.28 -16.95
N ALA A 143 22.94 7.58 -17.12
CA ALA A 143 24.18 7.78 -16.35
C ALA A 143 24.89 9.13 -16.58
N ASP A 144 24.44 9.93 -17.56
CA ASP A 144 24.83 11.34 -17.72
C ASP A 144 23.94 12.30 -16.89
N GLY A 145 23.01 11.77 -16.12
CA GLY A 145 21.98 12.47 -15.34
C GLY A 145 20.70 12.79 -16.14
N SER A 146 20.66 12.55 -17.45
CA SER A 146 19.52 12.92 -18.31
C SER A 146 18.25 12.15 -17.95
N LEU A 147 17.11 12.84 -17.98
CA LEU A 147 15.81 12.31 -17.57
C LEU A 147 14.77 12.48 -18.68
N PHE A 148 14.01 11.41 -18.97
CA PHE A 148 13.01 11.34 -20.04
C PHE A 148 11.64 10.88 -19.51
N VAL A 149 10.57 11.22 -20.23
CA VAL A 149 9.24 10.63 -19.99
C VAL A 149 9.27 9.17 -20.45
N SER A 150 9.00 8.23 -19.54
CA SER A 150 9.31 6.81 -19.78
C SER A 150 8.61 6.22 -21.00
N GLY A 151 9.34 5.43 -21.78
CA GLY A 151 8.85 4.86 -23.04
C GLY A 151 8.71 5.86 -24.18
N THR A 152 9.27 7.07 -24.06
CA THR A 152 9.23 8.11 -25.10
C THR A 152 10.60 8.78 -25.29
N ASN A 153 10.75 9.51 -26.41
CA ASN A 153 11.93 10.35 -26.65
C ASN A 153 11.83 11.76 -26.03
N ILE A 154 10.83 12.04 -25.18
CA ILE A 154 10.62 13.37 -24.59
C ILE A 154 11.59 13.59 -23.43
N LYS A 155 12.65 14.36 -23.67
CA LYS A 155 13.61 14.76 -22.63
C LYS A 155 13.04 15.85 -21.74
N ILE A 156 13.09 15.64 -20.43
CA ILE A 156 12.59 16.57 -19.42
C ILE A 156 13.72 17.53 -18.99
N GLY A 157 14.92 17.00 -18.82
CA GLY A 157 16.07 17.75 -18.31
C GLY A 157 17.19 16.83 -17.84
N LYS A 158 17.89 17.24 -16.78
CA LYS A 158 18.91 16.45 -16.07
C LYS A 158 18.70 16.51 -14.57
N VAL A 159 18.74 15.37 -13.88
CA VAL A 159 18.78 15.32 -12.41
C VAL A 159 20.10 15.94 -11.92
N ILE A 160 20.03 16.84 -10.94
CA ILE A 160 21.22 17.47 -10.32
C ILE A 160 21.49 16.97 -8.90
N GLY A 161 20.52 16.32 -8.28
CA GLY A 161 20.61 15.78 -6.92
C GLY A 161 19.24 15.66 -6.26
N TRP A 162 19.25 15.30 -4.98
CA TRP A 162 18.05 15.10 -4.18
C TRP A 162 18.27 15.47 -2.70
N PHE A 163 17.17 15.63 -1.96
CA PHE A 163 17.22 15.78 -0.50
C PHE A 163 16.14 14.96 0.21
N TYR A 164 16.30 14.79 1.53
CA TYR A 164 15.38 14.05 2.41
C TYR A 164 14.99 14.88 3.62
N LEU A 165 13.77 14.69 4.12
CA LEU A 165 13.35 15.22 5.43
C LEU A 165 14.12 14.54 6.58
N PRO A 166 14.24 15.18 7.76
CA PRO A 166 14.91 14.61 8.92
C PRO A 166 14.10 13.48 9.57
N THR A 167 14.32 12.24 9.11
CA THR A 167 13.76 11.02 9.70
C THR A 167 14.61 10.50 10.89
N ASP A 168 14.05 9.62 11.74
CA ASP A 168 14.81 9.00 12.83
C ASP A 168 15.86 8.02 12.28
N LYS A 169 17.14 8.40 12.40
CA LYS A 169 18.26 7.56 11.95
C LYS A 169 18.42 6.29 12.78
N LYS A 170 17.82 5.18 12.32
CA LYS A 170 18.48 3.85 12.19
C LYS A 170 17.56 2.81 11.54
N GLY A 171 17.84 2.51 10.26
CA GLY A 171 17.73 1.19 9.60
C GLY A 171 16.37 0.46 9.61
N GLU A 172 16.02 -0.12 8.45
CA GLU A 172 14.71 -0.74 8.14
C GLU A 172 13.56 0.27 7.96
N PRO A 173 12.88 0.30 6.80
CA PRO A 173 11.68 1.10 6.65
C PRO A 173 10.53 0.44 7.42
N MET A 174 10.09 1.03 8.54
CA MET A 174 8.79 0.70 9.14
C MET A 174 7.69 1.13 8.17
N GLY A 175 7.16 0.18 7.42
CA GLY A 175 6.28 0.47 6.29
C GLY A 175 5.11 -0.47 6.19
N VAL A 176 4.24 -0.18 5.23
CA VAL A 176 3.23 -1.12 4.79
C VAL A 176 3.74 -1.94 3.60
N LYS A 177 3.38 -3.22 3.55
CA LYS A 177 3.51 -4.07 2.38
C LYS A 177 2.11 -4.28 1.82
N ASN A 178 1.77 -3.57 0.75
CA ASN A 178 0.57 -3.86 -0.01
C ASN A 178 0.78 -5.19 -0.75
N VAL A 179 -0.20 -6.10 -0.65
CA VAL A 179 -0.30 -7.27 -1.52
C VAL A 179 -1.72 -7.35 -2.10
N ASN A 180 -1.85 -7.28 -3.43
CA ASN A 180 -3.12 -7.37 -4.15
C ASN A 180 -4.26 -6.44 -3.64
N GLY A 181 -3.92 -5.31 -3.00
CA GLY A 181 -4.88 -4.36 -2.43
C GLY A 181 -5.07 -4.43 -0.92
N ASP A 182 -4.65 -5.53 -0.29
CA ASP A 182 -4.52 -5.60 1.15
C ASP A 182 -3.27 -4.85 1.61
N ILE A 183 -3.45 -3.90 2.53
CA ILE A 183 -2.39 -3.15 3.18
C ILE A 183 -2.00 -3.90 4.46
N TYR A 184 -0.81 -4.51 4.48
CA TYR A 184 -0.27 -5.20 5.64
C TYR A 184 0.92 -4.44 6.26
N SER A 185 1.31 -4.83 7.47
CA SER A 185 2.64 -4.58 8.05
C SER A 185 3.72 -5.10 7.12
N ASN A 186 4.83 -4.37 6.97
CA ASN A 186 6.04 -4.85 6.30
C ASN A 186 6.59 -6.17 6.88
N LEU A 187 6.23 -6.53 8.11
CA LEU A 187 6.67 -7.74 8.79
C LEU A 187 6.02 -9.03 8.24
N ILE A 188 5.06 -8.98 7.31
CA ILE A 188 4.49 -10.20 6.72
C ILE A 188 5.54 -11.00 5.93
N THR A 189 5.81 -12.23 6.39
CA THR A 189 6.65 -13.20 5.68
C THR A 189 5.94 -13.72 4.43
N SER A 190 4.62 -13.84 4.47
CA SER A 190 3.77 -14.34 3.38
C SER A 190 2.35 -13.76 3.48
N SER A 191 1.54 -13.99 2.46
CA SER A 191 0.10 -13.71 2.46
C SER A 191 -0.66 -14.91 1.90
N ARG A 192 -1.96 -14.98 2.18
CA ARG A 192 -2.87 -15.99 1.64
C ARG A 192 -3.68 -15.43 0.46
N PRO A 193 -3.78 -16.15 -0.67
CA PRO A 193 -4.59 -15.73 -1.82
C PRO A 193 -6.09 -16.08 -1.68
N GLU A 194 -6.49 -16.84 -0.65
CA GLU A 194 -7.89 -17.20 -0.45
C GLU A 194 -8.79 -16.01 -0.12
N ILE A 195 -10.05 -16.06 -0.58
CA ILE A 195 -11.05 -15.05 -0.23
C ILE A 195 -11.58 -15.34 1.19
N PHE A 196 -11.22 -14.48 2.14
CA PHE A 196 -11.72 -14.55 3.52
C PHE A 196 -12.93 -13.65 3.73
N GLY A 197 -13.81 -14.05 4.65
CA GLY A 197 -14.98 -13.27 5.03
C GLY A 197 -14.58 -11.88 5.56
N SER A 198 -15.06 -10.83 4.92
CA SER A 198 -14.74 -9.45 5.28
C SER A 198 -15.92 -8.53 4.97
N TRP A 199 -16.06 -7.45 5.76
CA TRP A 199 -16.80 -6.28 5.30
C TRP A 199 -15.84 -5.40 4.49
N GLY A 200 -16.41 -4.45 3.77
CA GLY A 200 -15.67 -3.61 2.83
C GLY A 200 -14.63 -2.69 3.48
N GLU A 201 -14.24 -1.69 2.73
CA GLU A 201 -13.06 -0.89 3.02
C GLU A 201 -13.31 0.14 4.14
N ARG A 202 -12.28 0.36 4.96
CA ARG A 202 -12.29 1.32 6.06
C ARG A 202 -11.15 2.33 5.93
N ASP A 203 -11.37 3.54 6.42
CA ASP A 203 -10.25 4.44 6.75
C ASP A 203 -9.42 3.77 7.85
N ILE A 204 -8.11 3.64 7.64
CA ILE A 204 -7.16 3.10 8.60
C ILE A 204 -7.23 3.83 9.97
N LYS A 205 -7.67 5.09 9.99
CA LYS A 205 -7.90 5.91 11.21
C LYS A 205 -9.09 5.43 12.06
N SER A 206 -9.93 4.52 11.57
CA SER A 206 -10.97 3.88 12.39
C SER A 206 -10.38 2.94 13.44
N ILE A 207 -9.17 2.40 13.18
CA ILE A 207 -8.51 1.38 13.97
C ILE A 207 -7.98 1.98 15.27
N LYS A 208 -8.51 1.48 16.40
CA LYS A 208 -8.21 1.93 17.76
C LYS A 208 -7.76 0.81 18.68
N TYR A 209 -8.03 -0.44 18.29
CA TYR A 209 -7.71 -1.62 19.09
C TYR A 209 -7.03 -2.71 18.25
N ILE A 210 -6.23 -3.53 18.93
CA ILE A 210 -5.71 -4.79 18.41
C ILE A 210 -6.35 -5.91 19.22
N VAL A 211 -7.03 -6.83 18.56
CA VAL A 211 -7.63 -8.00 19.20
C VAL A 211 -6.74 -9.22 18.98
N LEU A 212 -6.25 -9.76 20.09
CA LEU A 212 -5.46 -10.97 20.14
C LEU A 212 -6.39 -12.18 20.21
N HIS A 213 -6.17 -13.11 19.28
CA HIS A 213 -6.88 -14.37 19.16
C HIS A 213 -5.90 -15.54 19.24
N GLY A 214 -6.44 -16.74 19.47
CA GLY A 214 -5.71 -17.99 19.30
C GLY A 214 -6.53 -18.92 18.42
N THR A 215 -5.88 -19.48 17.38
CA THR A 215 -6.55 -20.10 16.22
C THR A 215 -7.41 -21.31 16.55
N TYR A 216 -7.25 -21.89 17.73
CA TYR A 216 -7.75 -23.20 18.12
C TYR A 216 -7.24 -24.32 17.19
N GLY A 217 -6.06 -24.11 16.58
CA GLY A 217 -5.42 -24.99 15.60
C GLY A 217 -3.89 -24.96 15.69
N LEU A 218 -3.25 -26.04 15.24
CA LEU A 218 -1.80 -26.26 15.40
C LEU A 218 -0.96 -25.82 14.19
N SER A 219 -1.56 -25.18 13.18
CA SER A 219 -0.84 -24.64 12.02
C SER A 219 -1.60 -23.48 11.36
N VAL A 220 -0.89 -22.66 10.55
CA VAL A 220 -1.51 -21.61 9.71
C VAL A 220 -2.63 -22.20 8.84
N GLN A 221 -2.38 -23.33 8.18
CA GLN A 221 -3.39 -23.96 7.32
C GLN A 221 -4.63 -24.43 8.09
N SER A 222 -4.50 -24.83 9.37
CA SER A 222 -5.65 -25.19 10.19
C SER A 222 -6.57 -24.00 10.49
N ALA A 223 -6.01 -22.80 10.65
CA ALA A 223 -6.80 -21.56 10.81
C ALA A 223 -7.48 -21.16 9.48
N VAL A 224 -6.73 -21.17 8.37
CA VAL A 224 -7.27 -20.91 7.02
C VAL A 224 -8.45 -21.85 6.71
N ASN A 225 -8.27 -23.16 6.93
CA ASN A 225 -9.33 -24.15 6.72
C ASN A 225 -10.56 -23.90 7.62
N ALA A 226 -10.38 -23.37 8.83
CA ALA A 226 -11.48 -23.06 9.76
C ALA A 226 -12.28 -21.80 9.36
N TRP A 227 -11.80 -21.03 8.38
CA TRP A 227 -12.49 -19.88 7.78
C TRP A 227 -13.08 -20.24 6.41
N THR A 228 -12.29 -20.88 5.54
CA THR A 228 -12.72 -21.24 4.17
C THR A 228 -13.73 -22.39 4.10
N SER A 229 -13.96 -23.14 5.19
CA SER A 229 -14.98 -24.21 5.27
C SER A 229 -16.43 -23.73 5.44
N GLY A 230 -16.74 -22.48 5.06
CA GLY A 230 -18.09 -21.92 5.11
C GLY A 230 -18.47 -21.33 6.47
N ARG A 231 -17.50 -20.76 7.19
CA ARG A 231 -17.72 -20.05 8.46
C ARG A 231 -17.56 -18.55 8.25
N ASP A 232 -18.48 -17.77 8.81
CA ASP A 232 -18.38 -16.30 8.85
C ASP A 232 -17.30 -15.84 9.85
N ALA A 233 -16.03 -16.04 9.49
CA ALA A 233 -14.86 -15.67 10.28
C ALA A 233 -13.63 -15.37 9.41
N SER A 234 -12.76 -14.49 9.91
CA SER A 234 -11.40 -14.25 9.38
C SER A 234 -10.57 -13.47 10.40
N ALA A 235 -9.29 -13.22 10.10
CA ALA A 235 -8.48 -12.23 10.80
C ALA A 235 -7.55 -11.53 9.81
N SER A 236 -6.95 -10.39 10.20
CA SER A 236 -5.98 -9.71 9.35
C SER A 236 -4.66 -10.47 9.25
N TYR A 237 -4.25 -11.11 10.35
CA TYR A 237 -2.99 -11.83 10.46
C TYR A 237 -3.15 -13.18 11.15
N ILE A 238 -2.39 -14.17 10.67
CA ILE A 238 -2.02 -15.36 11.45
C ILE A 238 -0.53 -15.24 11.81
N VAL A 239 -0.15 -15.53 13.04
CA VAL A 239 1.25 -15.57 13.48
C VAL A 239 1.63 -16.95 14.01
N HIS A 240 2.77 -17.47 13.56
CA HIS A 240 3.28 -18.79 13.93
C HIS A 240 4.81 -18.78 13.97
N GLU A 241 5.38 -18.79 15.18
CA GLU A 241 6.82 -18.83 15.46
C GLU A 241 7.67 -17.75 14.76
N LYS A 242 8.03 -17.95 13.48
CA LYS A 242 8.79 -17.01 12.65
C LYS A 242 7.99 -16.44 11.48
N GLU A 243 6.79 -16.96 11.25
CA GLU A 243 5.88 -16.57 10.19
C GLU A 243 4.88 -15.52 10.68
N ILE A 244 4.65 -14.51 9.85
CA ILE A 244 3.55 -13.57 9.96
C ILE A 244 2.85 -13.60 8.60
N VAL A 245 1.60 -14.06 8.59
CA VAL A 245 0.84 -14.34 7.38
C VAL A 245 -0.31 -13.36 7.27
N GLY A 246 -0.30 -12.52 6.23
CA GLY A 246 -1.43 -11.65 5.90
C GLY A 246 -2.61 -12.44 5.34
N CYS A 247 -3.83 -12.13 5.78
CA CYS A 247 -5.07 -12.78 5.29
C CYS A 247 -6.16 -11.78 4.89
N VAL A 248 -6.37 -10.71 5.67
CA VAL A 248 -7.24 -9.58 5.30
C VAL A 248 -6.50 -8.29 5.60
N GLY A 249 -6.37 -7.40 4.62
CA GLY A 249 -5.62 -6.15 4.78
C GLY A 249 -6.14 -5.31 5.95
N GLU A 250 -5.26 -4.53 6.57
CA GLU A 250 -5.65 -3.63 7.66
C GLU A 250 -6.66 -2.57 7.18
N ASN A 251 -6.67 -2.25 5.88
CA ASN A 251 -7.62 -1.38 5.20
C ASN A 251 -8.99 -2.01 4.89
N PHE A 252 -9.15 -3.33 5.08
CA PHE A 252 -10.42 -4.05 5.02
C PHE A 252 -10.87 -4.49 6.42
N ILE A 253 -12.14 -4.86 6.57
CA ILE A 253 -12.72 -5.21 7.86
C ILE A 253 -12.83 -6.74 8.00
N ALA A 254 -11.88 -7.36 8.70
CA ALA A 254 -11.91 -8.80 8.99
C ALA A 254 -13.03 -9.18 9.98
N TRP A 255 -13.62 -10.37 9.81
CA TRP A 255 -14.67 -10.92 10.67
C TRP A 255 -14.09 -11.66 11.88
N HIS A 256 -13.33 -10.95 12.72
CA HIS A 256 -12.52 -11.59 13.76
C HIS A 256 -13.17 -11.59 15.14
N CYS A 257 -13.62 -10.44 15.65
CA CYS A 257 -14.12 -10.33 17.03
C CYS A 257 -15.64 -10.26 17.14
N GLY A 258 -16.33 -9.85 16.07
CA GLY A 258 -17.71 -9.39 16.13
C GLY A 258 -17.77 -8.10 16.97
N GLY A 259 -18.48 -8.17 18.10
CA GLY A 259 -18.59 -7.08 19.07
C GLY A 259 -19.73 -6.11 18.75
N THR A 260 -20.54 -5.79 19.76
CA THR A 260 -21.63 -4.80 19.70
C THR A 260 -21.41 -3.64 20.68
N GLY A 261 -20.21 -3.57 21.26
CA GLY A 261 -19.81 -2.58 22.25
C GLY A 261 -18.72 -1.63 21.74
N GLN A 262 -17.77 -1.27 22.60
CA GLN A 262 -16.70 -0.32 22.27
C GLN A 262 -15.66 -0.87 21.27
N ILE A 263 -15.44 -2.18 21.25
CA ILE A 263 -14.48 -2.87 20.37
C ILE A 263 -15.30 -3.68 19.36
N THR A 264 -15.04 -3.47 18.07
CA THR A 264 -15.75 -4.13 16.96
C THR A 264 -14.80 -4.45 15.81
N ASN A 265 -15.23 -5.28 14.86
CA ASN A 265 -14.46 -5.61 13.66
C ASN A 265 -14.00 -4.34 12.91
N GLU A 266 -14.88 -3.35 12.74
CA GLU A 266 -14.62 -2.12 11.98
C GLU A 266 -13.48 -1.29 12.59
N ASN A 267 -13.38 -1.26 13.92
CA ASN A 267 -12.46 -0.41 14.66
C ASN A 267 -11.20 -1.13 15.19
N SER A 268 -10.94 -2.36 14.75
CA SER A 268 -9.80 -3.14 15.25
C SER A 268 -9.14 -4.09 14.23
N ILE A 269 -7.93 -4.55 14.56
CA ILE A 269 -7.18 -5.55 13.80
C ILE A 269 -7.17 -6.87 14.58
N GLY A 270 -7.59 -7.96 13.94
CA GLY A 270 -7.51 -9.32 14.48
C GLY A 270 -6.16 -9.97 14.19
N ILE A 271 -5.50 -10.51 15.22
CA ILE A 271 -4.22 -11.25 15.11
C ILE A 271 -4.35 -12.62 15.78
N GLU A 272 -4.28 -13.65 14.95
CA GLU A 272 -4.52 -15.05 15.30
C GLU A 272 -3.22 -15.80 15.57
N HIS A 273 -3.03 -16.24 16.81
CA HIS A 273 -1.81 -16.91 17.25
C HIS A 273 -1.99 -18.42 17.14
N VAL A 274 -1.12 -19.09 16.38
CA VAL A 274 -1.17 -20.56 16.27
C VAL A 274 -0.86 -21.19 17.63
N ASN A 275 -1.75 -22.10 18.07
CA ASN A 275 -1.57 -22.80 19.33
C ASN A 275 -0.42 -23.82 19.26
N GLN A 276 0.26 -24.04 20.39
CA GLN A 276 1.25 -25.11 20.56
C GLN A 276 0.58 -26.41 21.05
N THR A 277 -0.49 -26.31 21.84
CA THR A 277 -1.31 -27.45 22.29
C THR A 277 -2.78 -27.06 22.33
N LEU A 278 -3.69 -28.01 22.12
CA LEU A 278 -5.15 -27.79 22.16
C LEU A 278 -5.75 -28.46 23.40
N ASN A 279 -6.47 -27.69 24.22
CA ASN A 279 -7.11 -28.13 25.47
C ASN A 279 -8.19 -27.13 25.94
N GLY A 280 -9.15 -26.77 25.07
CA GLY A 280 -10.18 -25.76 25.39
C GLY A 280 -9.56 -24.39 25.72
N ALA A 281 -10.12 -23.67 26.70
CA ALA A 281 -9.52 -22.48 27.30
C ALA A 281 -8.06 -22.66 27.81
N LYS A 282 -7.55 -23.89 27.97
CA LYS A 282 -6.16 -24.19 28.38
C LYS A 282 -5.21 -24.41 27.20
N SER A 283 -5.67 -24.25 25.96
CA SER A 283 -4.82 -24.32 24.76
C SER A 283 -3.68 -23.30 24.85
N THR A 284 -2.43 -23.75 24.63
CA THR A 284 -1.22 -22.94 24.86
C THR A 284 -0.65 -22.34 23.57
N PHE A 285 0.35 -21.47 23.71
CA PHE A 285 1.09 -20.83 22.62
C PHE A 285 2.59 -20.99 22.87
N SER A 286 3.39 -21.18 21.82
CA SER A 286 4.84 -21.22 21.99
C SER A 286 5.38 -19.82 22.32
N PRO A 287 6.45 -19.70 23.14
CA PRO A 287 7.06 -18.41 23.44
C PRO A 287 7.45 -17.64 22.18
N GLN A 288 7.86 -18.35 21.12
CA GLN A 288 8.28 -17.78 19.85
C GLN A 288 7.09 -17.22 19.03
N THR A 289 5.92 -17.87 19.06
CA THR A 289 4.68 -17.30 18.49
C THR A 289 4.25 -16.03 19.23
N VAL A 290 4.35 -16.01 20.57
CA VAL A 290 4.09 -14.81 21.39
C VAL A 290 5.11 -13.69 21.10
N GLU A 291 6.37 -14.05 20.87
CA GLU A 291 7.45 -13.09 20.54
C GLU A 291 7.18 -12.38 19.20
N THR A 292 6.84 -13.15 18.17
CA THR A 292 6.59 -12.65 16.81
C THR A 292 5.29 -11.87 16.72
N GLY A 293 4.23 -12.32 17.41
CA GLY A 293 3.02 -11.53 17.60
C GLY A 293 3.30 -10.19 18.27
N ALA A 294 4.05 -10.18 19.39
CA ALA A 294 4.34 -8.93 20.10
C ALA A 294 5.21 -7.94 19.29
N LYS A 295 6.07 -8.43 18.39
CA LYS A 295 6.79 -7.58 17.40
C LYS A 295 5.84 -6.95 16.39
N LEU A 296 4.94 -7.74 15.81
CA LEU A 296 3.91 -7.27 14.89
C LEU A 296 3.01 -6.21 15.54
N VAL A 297 2.49 -6.49 16.73
CA VAL A 297 1.64 -5.54 17.47
C VAL A 297 2.41 -4.26 17.80
N ALA A 298 3.69 -4.35 18.16
CA ALA A 298 4.51 -3.15 18.42
C ALA A 298 4.80 -2.31 17.16
N GLU A 299 4.91 -2.93 15.98
CA GLU A 299 5.02 -2.25 14.69
C GLU A 299 3.72 -1.53 14.37
N ILE A 300 2.59 -2.25 14.34
CA ILE A 300 1.25 -1.69 14.09
C ILE A 300 0.95 -0.54 15.06
N CYS A 301 1.26 -0.71 16.35
CA CYS A 301 1.08 0.34 17.35
C CYS A 301 1.88 1.61 17.06
N LYS A 302 3.12 1.50 16.56
CA LYS A 302 3.90 2.68 16.13
C LYS A 302 3.26 3.33 14.90
N ARG A 303 3.05 2.53 13.85
CA ARG A 303 2.60 2.98 12.53
C ARG A 303 1.20 3.58 12.53
N LEU A 304 0.32 3.14 13.44
CA LEU A 304 -1.04 3.68 13.60
C LEU A 304 -1.18 4.66 14.78
N GLY A 305 -0.08 5.01 15.47
CA GLY A 305 -0.10 5.91 16.63
C GLY A 305 -0.83 5.37 17.88
N ILE A 306 -1.12 4.07 17.92
CA ILE A 306 -1.85 3.42 19.02
C ILE A 306 -0.88 3.16 20.19
N VAL A 307 -1.06 3.89 21.30
CA VAL A 307 -0.26 3.71 22.52
C VAL A 307 -0.50 2.30 23.11
N PRO A 308 0.51 1.43 23.28
CA PRO A 308 0.31 0.06 23.77
C PRO A 308 -0.17 0.00 25.23
N SER A 309 -1.37 -0.55 25.43
CA SER A 309 -1.98 -0.70 26.75
C SER A 309 -3.05 -1.79 26.73
N ARG A 310 -3.52 -2.21 27.90
CA ARG A 310 -4.68 -3.12 28.01
C ARG A 310 -6.03 -2.46 27.69
N LYS A 311 -6.05 -1.17 27.32
CA LYS A 311 -7.20 -0.46 26.74
C LYS A 311 -7.19 -0.44 25.21
N THR A 312 -6.06 -0.78 24.59
CA THR A 312 -5.81 -0.69 23.14
C THR A 312 -5.37 -2.03 22.55
N ILE A 313 -4.91 -2.97 23.36
CA ILE A 313 -4.59 -4.35 23.00
C ILE A 313 -5.36 -5.26 23.95
N VAL A 314 -6.25 -6.06 23.37
CA VAL A 314 -7.30 -6.82 24.09
C VAL A 314 -7.37 -8.26 23.59
N GLY A 315 -7.91 -9.18 24.39
CA GLY A 315 -8.28 -10.52 23.93
C GLY A 315 -9.70 -10.53 23.35
N HIS A 316 -10.00 -11.49 22.46
CA HIS A 316 -11.34 -11.64 21.86
C HIS A 316 -12.48 -11.68 22.90
N LYS A 317 -12.29 -12.38 24.02
CA LYS A 317 -13.22 -12.40 25.18
C LYS A 317 -13.56 -11.05 25.83
N GLU A 318 -12.83 -10.00 25.49
CA GLU A 318 -13.06 -8.62 25.96
C GLU A 318 -13.91 -7.80 24.95
N ALA A 319 -14.14 -8.34 23.74
CA ALA A 319 -15.00 -7.78 22.69
C ALA A 319 -16.32 -8.55 22.50
N SER A 320 -16.32 -9.88 22.72
CA SER A 320 -17.52 -10.72 22.69
C SER A 320 -17.38 -11.96 23.59
N SER A 321 -18.47 -12.70 23.84
CA SER A 321 -18.47 -13.86 24.74
C SER A 321 -17.81 -15.08 24.10
N THR A 322 -16.60 -15.44 24.54
CA THR A 322 -15.80 -16.56 24.00
C THR A 322 -14.70 -17.00 24.98
N GLU A 323 -14.14 -18.21 24.80
CA GLU A 323 -12.92 -18.64 25.49
C GLU A 323 -11.63 -18.07 24.84
N CYS A 324 -11.70 -17.53 23.62
CA CYS A 324 -10.55 -16.97 22.90
C CYS A 324 -9.99 -15.71 23.60
N PRO A 325 -8.67 -15.51 23.76
CA PRO A 325 -7.54 -16.29 23.23
C PRO A 325 -6.98 -17.34 24.20
N GLN A 326 -7.83 -18.23 24.71
CA GLN A 326 -7.47 -19.38 25.56
C GLN A 326 -6.53 -18.98 26.72
N SER A 327 -5.36 -19.61 26.84
CA SER A 327 -4.44 -19.41 27.96
C SER A 327 -3.51 -18.20 27.83
N MET A 328 -3.72 -17.30 26.85
CA MET A 328 -2.80 -16.18 26.58
C MET A 328 -2.80 -15.18 27.75
N ASN A 329 -1.61 -14.93 28.32
CA ASN A 329 -1.42 -13.88 29.33
C ASN A 329 -1.32 -12.51 28.65
N LEU A 330 -2.45 -11.82 28.54
CA LEU A 330 -2.59 -10.54 27.85
C LEU A 330 -1.74 -9.42 28.47
N ASP A 331 -1.54 -9.42 29.78
CA ASP A 331 -0.76 -8.38 30.47
C ASP A 331 0.74 -8.55 30.18
N ALA A 332 1.25 -9.78 30.29
CA ALA A 332 2.63 -10.11 29.91
C ALA A 332 2.89 -9.88 28.42
N TYR A 333 1.89 -10.14 27.56
CA TYR A 333 1.94 -9.81 26.14
C TYR A 333 2.08 -8.30 25.91
N VAL A 334 1.24 -7.49 26.56
CA VAL A 334 1.29 -6.02 26.40
C VAL A 334 2.59 -5.41 26.94
N GLU A 335 3.17 -5.94 28.03
CA GLU A 335 4.51 -5.51 28.46
C GLU A 335 5.61 -5.88 27.44
N LYS A 336 5.51 -7.03 26.77
CA LYS A 336 6.41 -7.38 25.66
C LYS A 336 6.23 -6.45 24.45
N VAL A 337 5.00 -6.10 24.09
CA VAL A 337 4.72 -5.08 23.06
C VAL A 337 5.35 -3.74 23.43
N LYS A 338 5.21 -3.31 24.70
CA LYS A 338 5.83 -2.06 25.19
C LYS A 338 7.37 -2.09 25.10
N GLN A 339 8.02 -3.24 25.27
CA GLN A 339 9.48 -3.36 25.12
C GLN A 339 9.91 -3.06 23.67
N TYR A 340 9.24 -3.66 22.68
CA TYR A 340 9.49 -3.40 21.25
C TYR A 340 9.04 -1.99 20.82
N TYR A 341 7.94 -1.48 21.39
CA TYR A 341 7.47 -0.13 21.14
C TYR A 341 8.50 0.92 21.58
N ASN A 342 9.02 0.79 22.81
CA ASN A 342 10.04 1.68 23.37
C ASN A 342 11.49 1.34 22.94
N GLY A 343 11.68 0.46 21.96
CA GLY A 343 12.98 0.17 21.33
C GLY A 343 14.02 -0.55 22.21
N LYS A 344 13.59 -1.27 23.27
CA LYS A 344 14.53 -1.93 24.18
C LYS A 344 15.02 -3.30 23.67
N THR A 345 16.11 -3.22 22.92
CA THR A 345 17.24 -4.17 22.78
C THR A 345 17.19 -5.34 21.79
N SER A 346 18.42 -5.83 21.47
CA SER A 346 18.83 -6.99 20.65
C SER A 346 18.57 -6.93 19.13
N SER A 347 19.66 -7.04 18.36
CA SER A 347 19.68 -7.06 16.90
C SER A 347 20.23 -8.39 16.39
N GLN A 348 19.66 -8.98 15.34
CA GLN A 348 20.38 -9.93 14.47
C GLN A 348 19.70 -10.12 13.10
N THR A 349 20.50 -9.87 12.04
CA THR A 349 20.51 -10.45 10.67
C THR A 349 19.22 -10.48 9.80
N LYS A 350 19.41 -10.39 8.47
CA LYS A 350 18.38 -10.18 7.45
C LYS A 350 18.64 -11.03 6.19
N GLN A 351 17.59 -11.41 5.46
CA GLN A 351 17.65 -11.97 4.10
C GLN A 351 16.36 -11.63 3.32
N GLU A 352 16.33 -11.86 2.00
CA GLU A 352 15.52 -11.12 0.99
C GLU A 352 14.30 -11.94 0.45
N THR A 353 13.09 -11.37 0.30
CA THR A 353 12.47 -10.70 -0.90
C THR A 353 11.96 -11.71 -1.97
N PRO A 354 10.74 -11.63 -2.60
CA PRO A 354 10.01 -10.44 -3.14
C PRO A 354 8.44 -10.33 -3.05
N LYS A 355 7.92 -9.08 -3.18
CA LYS A 355 6.77 -8.45 -3.96
C LYS A 355 5.38 -9.18 -4.13
N THR A 356 4.22 -8.55 -4.46
CA THR A 356 3.83 -7.26 -5.17
C THR A 356 2.42 -6.72 -4.75
N ALA A 357 2.03 -5.46 -5.08
CA ALA A 357 0.86 -4.63 -4.61
C ALA A 357 -0.50 -4.77 -5.41
N LEU A 358 -1.57 -3.92 -5.49
CA LEU A 358 -1.84 -2.43 -5.42
C LEU A 358 -3.28 -2.06 -4.91
N ASN A 359 -3.56 -0.76 -4.59
CA ASN A 359 -4.62 -0.10 -3.74
C ASN A 359 -6.17 -0.10 -4.10
N GLN A 360 -6.94 0.65 -3.27
CA GLN A 360 -8.42 0.85 -3.03
C GLN A 360 -9.17 1.87 -3.98
N PRO A 361 -10.39 2.41 -3.66
CA PRO A 361 -11.78 1.88 -3.61
C PRO A 361 -12.75 2.57 -4.63
N ASN A 362 -14.05 2.26 -4.85
CA ASN A 362 -14.92 1.06 -4.78
C ASN A 362 -16.37 1.49 -5.15
N LYS A 363 -17.04 0.93 -6.18
CA LYS A 363 -18.47 1.21 -6.44
C LYS A 363 -19.20 0.14 -7.28
N GLN A 364 -19.72 -0.89 -6.61
CA GLN A 364 -20.11 -2.20 -7.17
C GLN A 364 -18.91 -2.96 -7.77
N PRO A 365 -18.85 -4.29 -7.63
CA PRO A 365 -17.78 -5.07 -8.25
C PRO A 365 -17.97 -5.06 -9.76
N SER A 366 -16.96 -4.63 -10.51
CA SER A 366 -16.86 -4.77 -11.97
C SER A 366 -16.55 -6.22 -12.38
N ALA A 367 -17.16 -7.19 -11.68
CA ALA A 367 -17.00 -8.60 -11.93
C ALA A 367 -17.91 -9.03 -13.09
N ARG A 368 -17.39 -9.92 -13.93
CA ARG A 368 -18.09 -10.53 -15.07
C ARG A 368 -17.78 -12.00 -15.14
N ILE A 369 -18.79 -12.78 -15.54
CA ILE A 369 -18.59 -14.17 -15.92
C ILE A 369 -18.47 -14.19 -17.44
N ILE A 370 -17.25 -14.31 -17.93
CA ILE A 370 -16.95 -14.40 -19.36
C ILE A 370 -17.11 -15.86 -19.79
N VAL A 371 -17.89 -16.07 -20.86
CA VAL A 371 -18.04 -17.36 -21.54
C VAL A 371 -17.49 -17.22 -22.95
N PHE A 372 -16.59 -18.12 -23.35
CA PHE A 372 -15.98 -18.10 -24.67
C PHE A 372 -16.80 -18.97 -25.65
N ASP A 373 -17.39 -18.36 -26.68
CA ASP A 373 -18.23 -19.07 -27.67
C ASP A 373 -17.41 -19.90 -28.67
N GLU A 374 -16.10 -19.61 -28.76
CA GLU A 374 -15.10 -20.27 -29.59
C GLU A 374 -13.72 -20.18 -28.91
N ASP A 375 -12.76 -21.00 -29.35
CA ASP A 375 -11.36 -20.91 -28.89
C ASP A 375 -10.74 -19.56 -29.28
N ILE A 376 -10.20 -18.81 -28.31
CA ILE A 376 -9.50 -17.53 -28.53
C ILE A 376 -8.18 -17.59 -27.77
N ASP A 377 -7.07 -17.64 -28.52
CA ASP A 377 -5.71 -17.74 -28.00
C ASP A 377 -5.57 -18.90 -26.98
N ASN A 378 -5.34 -18.58 -25.70
CA ASN A 378 -5.22 -19.57 -24.61
C ASN A 378 -6.56 -19.98 -23.98
N PHE A 379 -7.65 -19.26 -24.27
CA PHE A 379 -9.00 -19.54 -23.74
C PHE A 379 -9.73 -20.54 -24.62
N LYS A 380 -10.41 -21.51 -23.98
CA LYS A 380 -11.15 -22.57 -24.68
C LYS A 380 -12.64 -22.32 -24.69
N LYS A 381 -13.27 -22.78 -25.76
CA LYS A 381 -14.73 -22.73 -25.92
C LYS A 381 -15.44 -23.33 -24.68
N ASP A 382 -16.60 -22.75 -24.35
CA ASP A 382 -17.52 -23.14 -23.26
C ASP A 382 -16.92 -23.01 -21.84
N GLN A 383 -15.69 -22.53 -21.69
CA GLN A 383 -15.11 -22.19 -20.39
C GLN A 383 -15.79 -20.97 -19.77
N ASN A 384 -16.11 -21.07 -18.48
CA ASN A 384 -16.58 -19.96 -17.65
C ASN A 384 -15.38 -19.35 -16.90
N TRP A 385 -15.20 -18.04 -16.98
CA TRP A 385 -14.13 -17.32 -16.30
C TRP A 385 -14.69 -16.16 -15.48
N LEU A 386 -14.32 -16.07 -14.19
CA LEU A 386 -14.59 -14.89 -13.37
C LEU A 386 -13.51 -13.84 -13.65
N PHE A 387 -13.86 -12.83 -14.45
CA PHE A 387 -13.09 -11.60 -14.57
C PHE A 387 -13.55 -10.62 -13.48
N ASN A 388 -12.60 -9.87 -12.92
CA ASN A 388 -12.85 -8.79 -11.97
C ASN A 388 -11.91 -7.63 -12.33
N PHE A 389 -12.45 -6.67 -13.08
CA PHE A 389 -11.63 -5.59 -13.66
C PHE A 389 -11.09 -4.61 -12.60
N ASP A 390 -11.85 -4.31 -11.53
CA ASP A 390 -11.39 -3.54 -10.36
C ASP A 390 -10.09 -4.10 -9.75
N ARG A 391 -9.93 -5.43 -9.80
CA ARG A 391 -8.78 -6.15 -9.24
C ARG A 391 -7.78 -6.64 -10.29
N GLY A 392 -8.06 -6.43 -11.58
CA GLY A 392 -7.25 -6.95 -12.69
C GLY A 392 -7.09 -8.48 -12.72
N THR A 393 -8.04 -9.25 -12.16
CA THR A 393 -7.93 -10.72 -12.04
C THR A 393 -8.90 -11.47 -12.96
N TYR A 394 -8.48 -12.63 -13.45
CA TYR A 394 -9.27 -13.54 -14.28
C TYR A 394 -9.03 -14.99 -13.83
N ASN A 395 -10.08 -15.68 -13.40
CA ASN A 395 -10.01 -17.01 -12.80
C ASN A 395 -10.91 -18.01 -13.55
N TYR A 396 -10.37 -19.18 -13.92
CA TYR A 396 -11.14 -20.22 -14.59
C TYR A 396 -12.06 -20.95 -13.59
N ILE A 397 -13.37 -20.87 -13.81
CA ILE A 397 -14.37 -21.56 -12.99
C ILE A 397 -14.55 -22.98 -13.54
N ALA A 398 -13.72 -23.91 -13.05
CA ALA A 398 -13.77 -25.31 -13.47
C ALA A 398 -14.99 -26.08 -12.93
N ASN A 399 -15.72 -25.52 -11.96
CA ASN A 399 -16.76 -26.21 -11.21
C ASN A 399 -18.13 -25.51 -11.29
N THR A 400 -19.16 -26.24 -11.71
CA THR A 400 -20.54 -25.73 -11.81
C THR A 400 -21.14 -25.28 -10.47
N GLU A 401 -20.74 -25.88 -9.34
CA GLU A 401 -21.23 -25.44 -8.02
C GLU A 401 -20.54 -24.14 -7.54
N GLU A 402 -19.30 -23.91 -7.94
CA GLU A 402 -18.59 -22.64 -7.72
C GLU A 402 -19.24 -21.51 -8.53
N LEU A 403 -19.58 -21.77 -9.80
CA LEU A 403 -20.34 -20.84 -10.64
C LEU A 403 -21.71 -20.47 -10.03
N LYS A 404 -22.43 -21.46 -9.47
CA LYS A 404 -23.70 -21.23 -8.75
C LYS A 404 -23.49 -20.43 -7.48
N PHE A 405 -22.43 -20.70 -6.72
CA PHE A 405 -22.10 -19.93 -5.51
C PHE A 405 -21.81 -18.46 -5.86
N ILE A 406 -20.98 -18.19 -6.87
CA ILE A 406 -20.68 -16.83 -7.35
C ILE A 406 -21.97 -16.09 -7.74
N LYS A 407 -22.83 -16.70 -8.56
CA LYS A 407 -24.12 -16.11 -8.97
C LYS A 407 -25.13 -15.95 -7.83
N LYS A 408 -24.96 -16.66 -6.71
CA LYS A 408 -25.77 -16.50 -5.49
C LYS A 408 -25.28 -15.35 -4.61
N GLN A 409 -23.97 -15.17 -4.47
CA GLN A 409 -23.39 -14.08 -3.67
C GLN A 409 -23.45 -12.72 -4.37
N TYR A 410 -23.33 -12.72 -5.70
CA TYR A 410 -23.38 -11.53 -6.54
C TYR A 410 -24.57 -11.65 -7.50
N PRO A 411 -25.82 -11.38 -7.06
CA PRO A 411 -27.01 -11.57 -7.89
C PRO A 411 -27.02 -10.68 -9.15
N ASP A 412 -26.35 -9.54 -9.09
CA ASP A 412 -26.22 -8.59 -10.22
C ASP A 412 -25.05 -8.91 -11.16
N ILE A 413 -24.32 -10.03 -10.97
CA ILE A 413 -23.14 -10.35 -11.79
C ILE A 413 -23.53 -10.72 -13.23
N GLN A 414 -23.14 -9.86 -14.17
CA GLN A 414 -23.44 -10.06 -15.58
C GLN A 414 -22.61 -11.23 -16.15
N THR A 415 -23.23 -12.02 -17.02
CA THR A 415 -22.57 -13.06 -17.81
C THR A 415 -22.48 -12.58 -19.26
N GLU A 416 -21.28 -12.53 -19.81
CA GLU A 416 -21.01 -12.01 -21.17
C GLU A 416 -20.40 -13.09 -22.06
N HIS A 417 -20.83 -13.11 -23.32
CA HIS A 417 -20.44 -14.11 -24.32
C HIS A 417 -19.47 -13.50 -25.32
N VAL A 418 -18.26 -14.05 -25.41
CA VAL A 418 -17.14 -13.49 -26.17
C VAL A 418 -16.76 -14.43 -27.32
N SER A 419 -16.72 -13.84 -28.51
CA SER A 419 -16.25 -14.48 -29.76
C SER A 419 -15.19 -13.60 -30.43
N LYS A 420 -14.54 -14.10 -31.50
CA LYS A 420 -13.56 -13.31 -32.28
C LYS A 420 -14.19 -12.06 -32.93
N LYS A 421 -15.52 -12.02 -33.07
CA LYS A 421 -16.29 -10.87 -33.57
C LYS A 421 -16.65 -9.81 -32.51
N TYR A 422 -16.38 -10.06 -31.22
CA TYR A 422 -16.58 -9.06 -30.16
C TYR A 422 -15.72 -7.80 -30.41
N PRO A 423 -16.17 -6.57 -30.06
CA PRO A 423 -15.45 -5.35 -30.44
C PRO A 423 -14.06 -5.25 -29.82
N ALA A 424 -13.03 -5.10 -30.66
CA ALA A 424 -11.64 -5.12 -30.21
C ALA A 424 -11.29 -3.99 -29.21
N HIS A 425 -11.95 -2.83 -29.29
CA HIS A 425 -11.72 -1.75 -28.34
C HIS A 425 -12.18 -2.09 -26.91
N VAL A 426 -13.25 -2.88 -26.75
CA VAL A 426 -13.67 -3.37 -25.42
C VAL A 426 -12.61 -4.29 -24.83
N ARG A 427 -12.03 -5.19 -25.65
CA ARG A 427 -10.89 -6.04 -25.22
C ARG A 427 -9.69 -5.21 -24.75
N TYR A 428 -9.36 -4.10 -25.41
CA TYR A 428 -8.23 -3.26 -25.01
C TYR A 428 -8.50 -2.32 -23.83
N ILE A 429 -9.76 -1.98 -23.53
CA ILE A 429 -10.14 -1.07 -22.44
C ILE A 429 -10.25 -1.79 -21.10
N GLU A 430 -10.63 -3.08 -21.07
CA GLU A 430 -10.79 -3.88 -19.84
C GLU A 430 -9.55 -4.72 -19.47
N GLY A 431 -8.36 -4.31 -19.93
CA GLY A 431 -7.08 -4.86 -19.45
C GLY A 431 -6.64 -6.20 -20.04
N PHE A 432 -7.20 -6.65 -21.17
CA PHE A 432 -6.74 -7.88 -21.84
C PHE A 432 -5.38 -7.64 -22.51
N ASN A 433 -4.29 -7.88 -21.77
CA ASN A 433 -2.92 -7.91 -22.29
C ASN A 433 -2.69 -9.17 -23.16
N LEU A 434 -3.30 -9.21 -24.35
CA LEU A 434 -3.11 -10.25 -25.37
C LEU A 434 -1.78 -10.06 -26.14
N VAL A 435 -0.69 -9.91 -25.39
CA VAL A 435 0.67 -9.83 -25.91
C VAL A 435 1.28 -11.23 -25.89
N ASN A 436 1.84 -11.68 -27.01
CA ASN A 436 2.60 -12.93 -27.06
C ASN A 436 3.77 -12.86 -26.09
N LEU A 437 3.90 -13.84 -25.20
CA LEU A 437 5.04 -13.97 -24.28
C LEU A 437 6.28 -14.61 -24.93
N ASP A 438 6.17 -15.06 -26.17
CA ASP A 438 7.24 -15.72 -26.95
C ASP A 438 7.80 -14.84 -28.09
N LYS A 439 8.06 -13.55 -27.83
CA LYS A 439 8.81 -12.64 -28.74
C LYS A 439 9.66 -11.61 -28.00
#